data_AF-A0ABD3ACX2-F1
#
_entry.id   AF-A0ABD3ACX2-F1
#
_cell.length_a   1.000
_cell.length_b   1.000
_cell.length_c   1.000
_cell.angle_alpha   90.00
_cell.angle_beta   90.00
_cell.angle_gamma   90.00
#
_symmetry.space_group_name_H-M   'P 1'
#
loop_
_entity.id
_entity.type
_entity.pdbx_description
1 polymer ?
#
loop_
_entity_poly.entity_id
_entity_poly.type
_entity_poly.pdbx_seq_one_letter_code
_entity_poly.pdbx_strand_id
1 'polypeptide(L)'
;MTLNKVVIVAIIATFLILFPPESFPFTSAVANDIQCLQSMKESLQDPFGYLTSAWNFDNITEGSICDFVGVDCWHDNENKVLNIKLSNMGLKGLFPLGLEMCTSLTGLNLSSNYFSGPIPLDIGQNLRFITSLDLSNNNFSGLIPPSLATCNYLGSLKLDNNNLSGSIPSDFGLMSLIHYFSVSNNSLTGPVPNFIKASPILFYANNPGLCGQYPLKKCKDIGSVSGNSNRALFFSGFLTGWAVTASLVIFICLFGKRGIALEKLITKKKNMKKKPKVDEKNLWPKAREIDNTHKMAKLERYITRIPFAELTKATANFSQDNVIGIGKMGTMYKARIPNGWFLAIKKLFNSEQLDRQLASEIITLGRLKHCRLVHLIGFRLEKQDIFLVYKYMSNGNLYNWLHNRISSEGDIIGYWPLRVKVAVAVAEGLAWLHHKCSFMVVLEKYLA
;
A
#
# COMPACT_ATOMS: atom_id res chain seq x y z
N MET A 1 63.60 -13.39 -25.65
CA MET A 1 63.74 -13.69 -24.21
C MET A 1 62.36 -14.04 -23.66
N THR A 2 62.05 -15.32 -23.58
CA THR A 2 60.82 -15.82 -22.95
C THR A 2 60.97 -15.69 -21.44
N LEU A 3 60.33 -14.68 -20.86
CA LEU A 3 60.28 -14.53 -19.41
C LEU A 3 59.57 -15.77 -18.83
N ASN A 4 60.28 -16.52 -18.01
CA ASN A 4 59.85 -17.82 -17.51
C ASN A 4 58.56 -17.65 -16.69
N LYS A 5 57.54 -18.48 -16.94
CA LYS A 5 56.22 -18.40 -16.27
C LYS A 5 56.36 -18.40 -14.74
N VAL A 6 57.40 -19.05 -14.23
CA VAL A 6 57.75 -19.08 -12.80
C VAL A 6 58.09 -17.69 -12.25
N VAL A 7 58.78 -16.86 -13.05
CA VAL A 7 59.18 -15.49 -12.64
C VAL A 7 57.96 -14.58 -12.59
N ILE A 8 57.01 -14.73 -13.53
CA ILE A 8 55.76 -13.97 -13.53
C ILE A 8 54.90 -14.33 -12.31
N VAL A 9 54.77 -15.63 -12.01
CA VAL A 9 54.02 -16.09 -10.83
C VAL A 9 54.69 -15.61 -9.54
N ALA A 10 56.02 -15.63 -9.46
CA ALA A 10 56.76 -15.14 -8.32
C ALA A 10 56.58 -13.63 -8.12
N ILE A 11 56.57 -12.84 -9.19
CA ILE A 11 56.34 -11.38 -9.15
C ILE A 11 54.90 -11.06 -8.71
N ILE A 12 53.90 -11.79 -9.22
CA ILE A 12 52.50 -11.60 -8.80
C ILE A 12 52.31 -11.98 -7.32
N ALA A 13 52.93 -13.07 -6.89
CA ALA A 13 52.90 -13.50 -5.48
C ALA A 13 53.59 -12.49 -4.56
N THR A 14 54.74 -11.93 -4.95
CA THR A 14 55.41 -10.88 -4.17
C THR A 14 54.65 -9.57 -4.16
N PHE A 15 53.95 -9.22 -5.25
CA PHE A 15 53.10 -8.02 -5.31
C PHE A 15 51.89 -8.14 -4.37
N LEU A 16 51.27 -9.33 -4.26
CA LEU A 16 50.14 -9.58 -3.35
C LEU A 16 50.55 -9.64 -1.86
N ILE A 17 51.82 -9.96 -1.57
CA ILE A 17 52.36 -9.99 -0.20
C ILE A 17 52.81 -8.59 0.25
N LEU A 18 53.37 -7.80 -0.67
CA LEU A 18 53.86 -6.44 -0.38
C LEU A 18 52.75 -5.38 -0.46
N PHE A 19 51.69 -5.66 -1.23
CA PHE A 19 50.47 -4.86 -1.29
C PHE A 19 49.28 -5.80 -1.04
N PRO A 20 49.04 -6.20 0.23
CA PRO A 20 47.74 -6.78 0.56
C PRO A 20 46.67 -5.79 0.08
N PRO A 21 45.58 -6.22 -0.58
CA PRO A 21 44.50 -5.31 -0.91
C PRO A 21 44.11 -4.62 0.40
N GLU A 22 44.31 -3.31 0.46
CA GLU A 22 43.90 -2.53 1.62
C GLU A 22 42.44 -2.88 1.88
N SER A 23 42.19 -3.62 2.96
CA SER A 23 40.86 -3.72 3.52
C SER A 23 40.55 -2.32 4.00
N PHE A 24 39.94 -1.51 3.13
CA PHE A 24 39.25 -0.31 3.55
C PHE A 24 38.41 -0.73 4.76
N PRO A 25 38.52 -0.03 5.90
CA PRO A 25 37.58 -0.21 6.98
C PRO A 25 36.25 0.33 6.46
N PHE A 26 35.53 -0.47 5.68
CA PHE A 26 34.13 -0.22 5.43
C PHE A 26 33.46 -0.33 6.79
N THR A 27 32.97 0.82 7.24
CA THR A 27 32.07 0.96 8.36
C THR A 27 31.01 -0.14 8.25
N SER A 28 31.06 -1.11 9.16
CA SER A 28 30.26 -2.34 9.12
C SER A 28 28.75 -2.12 9.16
N ALA A 29 28.29 -0.88 9.37
CA ALA A 29 26.89 -0.48 9.32
C ALA A 29 26.38 -0.16 7.90
N VAL A 30 27.25 0.37 7.01
CA VAL A 30 26.83 0.86 5.67
C VAL A 30 26.57 -0.28 4.69
N ALA A 31 27.34 -1.38 4.80
CA ALA A 31 27.20 -2.53 3.91
C ALA A 31 25.90 -3.31 4.15
N ASN A 32 25.39 -3.33 5.38
CA ASN A 32 24.30 -4.22 5.77
C ASN A 32 22.94 -3.76 5.23
N ASP A 33 22.64 -2.46 5.27
CA ASP A 33 21.32 -1.95 4.86
C ASP A 33 21.15 -1.93 3.33
N ILE A 34 22.23 -1.70 2.57
CA ILE A 34 22.20 -1.86 1.11
C ILE A 34 21.92 -3.33 0.76
N GLN A 35 22.63 -4.27 1.39
CA GLN A 35 22.42 -5.71 1.19
C GLN A 35 21.03 -6.17 1.64
N CYS A 36 20.49 -5.59 2.72
CA CYS A 36 19.12 -5.80 3.16
C CYS A 36 18.13 -5.50 2.03
N LEU A 37 18.22 -4.31 1.42
CA LEU A 37 17.32 -3.90 0.35
C LEU A 37 17.56 -4.69 -0.95
N GLN A 38 18.80 -5.09 -1.25
CA GLN A 38 19.11 -5.96 -2.39
C GLN A 38 18.45 -7.34 -2.22
N SER A 39 18.69 -8.00 -1.10
CA SER A 39 18.08 -9.30 -0.76
C SER A 39 16.55 -9.24 -0.77
N MET A 40 16.01 -8.15 -0.22
CA MET A 40 14.57 -7.88 -0.27
C MET A 40 14.09 -7.79 -1.73
N LYS A 41 14.72 -6.96 -2.57
CA LYS A 41 14.33 -6.82 -3.98
C LYS A 41 14.39 -8.14 -4.74
N GLU A 42 15.43 -8.94 -4.51
CA GLU A 42 15.62 -10.24 -5.17
C GLU A 42 14.60 -11.30 -4.73
N SER A 43 14.15 -11.24 -3.47
CA SER A 43 13.15 -12.18 -2.94
C SER A 43 11.72 -11.91 -3.40
N LEU A 44 11.44 -10.70 -3.90
CA LEU A 44 10.09 -10.25 -4.23
C LEU A 44 9.80 -10.31 -5.73
N GLN A 45 8.55 -10.62 -6.06
CA GLN A 45 8.03 -10.47 -7.41
C GLN A 45 7.38 -9.09 -7.54
N ASP A 46 7.85 -8.29 -8.50
CA ASP A 46 7.38 -6.93 -8.78
C ASP A 46 6.80 -6.81 -10.20
N PRO A 47 5.52 -7.20 -10.41
CA PRO A 47 4.92 -7.24 -11.75
C PRO A 47 4.81 -5.88 -12.44
N PHE A 48 4.83 -4.80 -11.67
CA PHE A 48 4.64 -3.44 -12.17
C PHE A 48 5.95 -2.64 -12.23
N GLY A 49 7.06 -3.23 -11.80
CA GLY A 49 8.39 -2.64 -11.89
C GLY A 49 8.61 -1.45 -10.96
N TYR A 50 7.85 -1.31 -9.86
CA TYR A 50 8.05 -0.22 -8.90
C TYR A 50 9.42 -0.27 -8.23
N LEU A 51 9.86 -1.44 -7.78
CA LEU A 51 11.18 -1.67 -7.17
C LEU A 51 12.26 -1.80 -8.24
N THR A 52 11.98 -2.51 -9.33
CA THR A 52 12.98 -2.73 -10.40
C THR A 52 13.45 -1.41 -11.00
N SER A 53 12.52 -0.47 -11.23
CA SER A 53 12.81 0.83 -11.83
C SER A 53 13.35 1.88 -10.85
N ALA A 54 12.94 1.82 -9.58
CA ALA A 54 13.25 2.87 -8.61
C ALA A 54 14.46 2.55 -7.73
N TRP A 55 14.72 1.28 -7.42
CA TRP A 55 15.83 0.89 -6.54
C TRP A 55 17.06 0.62 -7.41
N ASN A 56 17.91 1.63 -7.55
CA ASN A 56 19.17 1.55 -8.28
C ASN A 56 20.35 1.42 -7.31
N PHE A 57 20.97 0.25 -7.30
CA PHE A 57 22.11 -0.07 -6.43
C PHE A 57 23.48 0.21 -7.06
N ASP A 58 23.54 0.74 -8.29
CA ASP A 58 24.80 1.10 -8.93
C ASP A 58 25.43 2.34 -8.29
N ASN A 59 24.62 3.18 -7.64
CA ASN A 59 25.10 4.33 -6.91
C ASN A 59 25.48 3.94 -5.47
N ILE A 60 26.77 4.03 -5.15
CA ILE A 60 27.32 3.68 -3.84
C ILE A 60 27.51 4.90 -2.92
N THR A 61 27.01 6.09 -3.29
CA THR A 61 27.12 7.28 -2.43
C THR A 61 26.32 7.08 -1.14
N GLU A 62 26.81 7.63 -0.03
CA GLU A 62 26.04 7.68 1.21
C GLU A 62 24.71 8.41 1.01
N GLY A 63 23.65 7.90 1.62
CA GLY A 63 22.28 8.41 1.46
C GLY A 63 21.57 7.98 0.18
N SER A 64 22.26 7.34 -0.78
CA SER A 64 21.65 6.98 -2.08
C SER A 64 20.40 6.09 -1.96
N ILE A 65 20.37 5.19 -0.98
CA ILE A 65 19.22 4.31 -0.75
C ILE A 65 18.01 5.04 -0.13
N CYS A 66 18.21 6.25 0.40
CA CYS A 66 17.15 7.05 1.02
C CYS A 66 16.24 7.72 -0.01
N ASP A 67 16.71 7.81 -1.26
CA ASP A 67 15.90 8.25 -2.40
C ASP A 67 15.01 7.12 -2.96
N PHE A 68 15.19 5.88 -2.48
CA PHE A 68 14.42 4.76 -2.98
C PHE A 68 12.96 4.88 -2.61
N VAL A 69 12.09 4.56 -3.57
CA VAL A 69 10.64 4.58 -3.36
C VAL A 69 10.29 3.67 -2.19
N GLY A 70 9.66 4.26 -1.18
CA GLY A 70 9.20 3.56 0.01
C GLY A 70 10.27 3.31 1.06
N VAL A 71 11.49 3.84 0.94
CA VAL A 71 12.52 3.77 1.97
C VAL A 71 12.59 5.13 2.67
N ASP A 72 12.48 5.14 4.01
CA ASP A 72 12.83 6.30 4.82
C ASP A 72 14.08 5.96 5.62
N CYS A 73 15.07 6.85 5.62
CA CYS A 73 16.29 6.70 6.40
C CYS A 73 16.23 7.45 7.74
N TRP A 74 17.19 7.14 8.62
CA TRP A 74 17.42 7.89 9.86
C TRP A 74 17.85 9.34 9.56
N HIS A 75 18.77 9.51 8.60
CA HIS A 75 19.19 10.77 8.03
C HIS A 75 19.35 10.62 6.50
N ASP A 76 19.06 11.69 5.75
CA ASP A 76 19.08 11.67 4.27
C ASP A 76 20.45 11.35 3.67
N ASN A 77 21.52 11.58 4.44
CA ASN A 77 22.91 11.37 4.02
C ASN A 77 23.51 10.07 4.60
N GLU A 78 22.72 9.22 5.24
CA GLU A 78 23.21 7.97 5.83
C GLU A 78 22.44 6.80 5.22
N ASN A 79 23.16 5.77 4.76
CA ASN A 79 22.56 4.51 4.28
C ASN A 79 22.05 3.68 5.47
N LYS A 80 21.05 4.22 6.18
CA LYS A 80 20.50 3.65 7.41
C LYS A 80 18.98 3.67 7.36
N VAL A 81 18.40 2.53 6.99
CA VAL A 81 16.97 2.34 6.78
C VAL A 81 16.25 2.37 8.11
N LEU A 82 15.28 3.28 8.22
CA LEU A 82 14.43 3.45 9.38
C LEU A 82 13.03 2.89 9.15
N ASN A 83 12.46 3.11 7.96
CA ASN A 83 11.15 2.58 7.58
C ASN A 83 11.13 2.07 6.15
N ILE A 84 10.39 0.99 5.92
CA ILE A 84 10.08 0.47 4.58
C ILE A 84 8.56 0.50 4.40
N LYS A 85 8.08 1.21 3.38
CA LYS A 85 6.67 1.53 3.10
C LYS A 85 6.34 1.19 1.65
N LEU A 86 6.00 -0.08 1.43
CA LEU A 86 5.72 -0.64 0.10
C LEU A 86 4.24 -1.03 -0.05
N SER A 87 3.34 -0.28 0.57
CA SER A 87 1.92 -0.57 0.53
C SER A 87 1.30 -0.32 -0.84
N ASN A 88 0.36 -1.18 -1.27
CA ASN A 88 -0.41 -0.98 -2.50
C ASN A 88 0.45 -0.88 -3.76
N MET A 89 1.45 -1.75 -3.88
CA MET A 89 2.34 -1.82 -5.04
C MET A 89 2.08 -3.06 -5.92
N GLY A 90 1.18 -3.94 -5.50
CA GLY A 90 0.89 -5.18 -6.22
C GLY A 90 2.02 -6.21 -6.15
N LEU A 91 2.91 -6.07 -5.17
CA LEU A 91 4.02 -6.98 -4.92
C LEU A 91 3.52 -8.39 -4.58
N LYS A 92 4.27 -9.39 -5.00
CA LYS A 92 3.97 -10.81 -4.85
C LYS A 92 5.17 -11.55 -4.26
N GLY A 93 4.92 -12.77 -3.79
CA GLY A 93 5.96 -13.66 -3.25
C GLY A 93 5.67 -14.06 -1.82
N LEU A 94 6.72 -14.51 -1.14
CA LEU A 94 6.71 -14.78 0.30
C LEU A 94 7.02 -13.49 1.09
N PHE A 95 7.12 -13.61 2.41
CA PHE A 95 7.69 -12.54 3.23
C PHE A 95 9.13 -12.23 2.75
N PRO A 96 9.50 -10.94 2.61
CA PRO A 96 10.80 -10.53 2.08
C PRO A 96 11.98 -11.02 2.93
N LEU A 97 13.05 -11.43 2.25
CA LEU A 97 14.31 -11.86 2.89
C LEU A 97 15.25 -10.67 3.11
N GLY A 98 16.26 -10.84 3.98
CA GLY A 98 17.32 -9.85 4.20
C GLY A 98 16.99 -8.76 5.23
N LEU A 99 15.76 -8.73 5.76
CA LEU A 99 15.33 -7.72 6.73
C LEU A 99 16.12 -7.76 8.05
N GLU A 100 16.71 -8.89 8.39
CA GLU A 100 17.65 -9.06 9.51
C GLU A 100 18.89 -8.17 9.39
N MET A 101 19.26 -7.76 8.18
CA MET A 101 20.40 -6.90 7.91
C MET A 101 20.05 -5.41 8.07
N CYS A 102 18.76 -5.04 7.97
CA CYS A 102 18.27 -3.69 8.24
C CYS A 102 18.20 -3.42 9.76
N THR A 103 19.36 -3.29 10.41
CA THR A 103 19.50 -3.31 11.88
C THR A 103 18.78 -2.19 12.62
N SER A 104 18.39 -1.12 11.92
CA SER A 104 17.72 0.06 12.50
C SER A 104 16.25 0.20 12.12
N LEU A 105 15.68 -0.82 11.49
CA LEU A 105 14.30 -0.79 10.99
C LEU A 105 13.29 -0.71 12.15
N THR A 106 12.48 0.34 12.14
CA THR A 106 11.43 0.58 13.15
C THR A 106 10.02 0.49 12.57
N GLY A 107 9.86 0.63 11.25
CA GLY A 107 8.57 0.56 10.58
C GLY A 107 8.60 -0.28 9.31
N LEU A 108 7.72 -1.26 9.22
CA LEU A 108 7.55 -2.09 8.02
C LEU A 108 6.07 -2.10 7.63
N ASN A 109 5.78 -1.57 6.44
CA ASN A 109 4.44 -1.57 5.87
C ASN A 109 4.47 -2.24 4.49
N LEU A 110 3.93 -3.46 4.46
CA LEU A 110 3.76 -4.30 3.27
C LEU A 110 2.28 -4.47 2.91
N SER A 111 1.39 -3.65 3.47
CA SER A 111 -0.05 -3.81 3.37
C SER A 111 -0.59 -3.65 1.95
N SER A 112 -1.76 -4.24 1.68
CA SER A 112 -2.45 -4.12 0.38
C SER A 112 -1.58 -4.62 -0.79
N ASN A 113 -0.96 -5.78 -0.63
CA ASN A 113 -0.19 -6.45 -1.69
C ASN A 113 -0.74 -7.88 -1.86
N TYR A 114 0.00 -8.72 -2.58
CA TYR A 114 -0.34 -10.11 -2.85
C TYR A 114 0.70 -11.07 -2.24
N PHE A 115 1.30 -10.71 -1.10
CA PHE A 115 2.20 -11.60 -0.39
C PHE A 115 1.45 -12.83 0.13
N SER A 116 2.13 -13.97 0.15
CA SER A 116 1.53 -15.28 0.45
C SER A 116 2.46 -16.15 1.30
N GLY A 117 1.98 -17.33 1.71
CA GLY A 117 2.75 -18.23 2.56
C GLY A 117 2.77 -17.78 4.03
N PRO A 118 3.61 -18.42 4.87
CA PRO A 118 3.67 -18.11 6.30
C PRO A 118 4.48 -16.84 6.58
N ILE A 119 4.13 -16.16 7.68
CA ILE A 119 5.01 -15.17 8.31
C ILE A 119 6.17 -15.95 8.96
N PRO A 120 7.44 -15.57 8.76
CA PRO A 120 8.58 -16.30 9.31
C PRO A 120 8.53 -16.47 10.83
N LEU A 121 8.90 -17.65 11.33
CA LEU A 121 8.84 -17.99 12.76
C LEU A 121 9.87 -17.22 13.60
N ASP A 122 10.90 -16.68 12.96
CA ASP A 122 12.02 -15.93 13.50
C ASP A 122 11.85 -14.41 13.30
N ILE A 123 10.69 -13.94 12.82
CA ILE A 123 10.43 -12.52 12.55
C ILE A 123 10.73 -11.60 13.75
N GLY A 124 10.56 -12.12 14.98
CA GLY A 124 10.86 -11.38 16.21
C GLY A 124 12.35 -11.10 16.42
N GLN A 125 13.21 -11.99 15.91
CA GLN A 125 14.67 -11.83 15.93
C GLN A 125 15.12 -10.91 14.80
N ASN A 126 14.51 -11.05 13.62
CA ASN A 126 14.86 -10.28 12.42
C ASN A 126 14.43 -8.81 12.54
N LEU A 127 13.35 -8.52 13.29
CA LEU A 127 12.76 -7.19 13.44
C LEU A 127 12.86 -6.67 14.89
N ARG A 128 14.07 -6.64 15.45
CA ARG A 128 14.30 -6.41 16.90
C ARG A 128 13.81 -5.06 17.43
N PHE A 129 13.85 -4.01 16.60
CA PHE A 129 13.48 -2.63 16.97
C PHE A 129 12.15 -2.17 16.36
N ILE A 130 11.37 -3.10 15.80
CA ILE A 130 10.12 -2.76 15.13
C ILE A 130 9.10 -2.15 16.11
N THR A 131 8.51 -1.04 15.69
CA THR A 131 7.49 -0.29 16.42
C THR A 131 6.12 -0.36 15.73
N SER A 132 6.15 -0.49 14.39
CA SER A 132 4.96 -0.62 13.55
C SER A 132 5.19 -1.68 12.48
N LEU A 133 4.36 -2.73 12.51
CA LEU A 133 4.33 -3.79 11.51
C LEU A 133 2.93 -3.87 10.90
N ASP A 134 2.83 -3.57 9.60
CA ASP A 134 1.58 -3.61 8.85
C ASP A 134 1.68 -4.61 7.69
N LEU A 135 1.09 -5.79 7.88
CA LEU A 135 0.99 -6.87 6.91
C LEU A 135 -0.46 -7.06 6.43
N SER A 136 -1.34 -6.11 6.74
CA SER A 136 -2.77 -6.23 6.46
C SER A 136 -3.08 -6.29 4.97
N ASN A 137 -4.21 -6.87 4.60
CA ASN A 137 -4.68 -6.93 3.21
C ASN A 137 -3.66 -7.62 2.29
N ASN A 138 -3.31 -8.86 2.63
CA ASN A 138 -2.44 -9.75 1.86
C ASN A 138 -3.06 -11.16 1.84
N ASN A 139 -2.32 -12.14 1.36
CA ASN A 139 -2.72 -13.55 1.34
C ASN A 139 -1.81 -14.40 2.24
N PHE A 140 -1.27 -13.83 3.34
CA PHE A 140 -0.46 -14.57 4.31
C PHE A 140 -1.31 -15.68 4.96
N SER A 141 -0.68 -16.81 5.26
CA SER A 141 -1.34 -18.03 5.74
C SER A 141 -0.56 -18.66 6.91
N GLY A 142 -1.06 -19.74 7.49
CA GLY A 142 -0.38 -20.41 8.61
C GLY A 142 -0.62 -19.71 9.95
N LEU A 143 0.28 -19.92 10.90
CA LEU A 143 0.15 -19.43 12.29
C LEU A 143 0.68 -18.00 12.43
N ILE A 144 0.19 -17.27 13.44
CA ILE A 144 0.84 -16.05 13.91
C ILE A 144 2.11 -16.45 14.68
N PRO A 145 3.33 -16.03 14.26
CA PRO A 145 4.56 -16.40 14.94
C PRO A 145 4.58 -15.92 16.40
N PRO A 146 4.80 -16.83 17.37
CA PRO A 146 4.96 -16.44 18.78
C PRO A 146 6.14 -15.48 19.00
N SER A 147 7.17 -15.53 18.15
CA SER A 147 8.32 -14.63 18.21
C SER A 147 7.94 -13.16 18.11
N LEU A 148 6.78 -12.79 17.54
CA LEU A 148 6.34 -11.40 17.52
C LEU A 148 6.17 -10.82 18.94
N ALA A 149 5.95 -11.68 19.95
CA ALA A 149 5.94 -11.26 21.35
C ALA A 149 7.30 -10.78 21.85
N THR A 150 8.42 -11.14 21.19
CA THR A 150 9.77 -10.67 21.55
C THR A 150 10.09 -9.28 21.00
N CYS A 151 9.23 -8.71 20.14
CA CYS A 151 9.35 -7.35 19.64
C CYS A 151 8.92 -6.35 20.73
N ASN A 152 9.79 -6.09 21.70
CA ASN A 152 9.49 -5.29 22.90
C ASN A 152 9.01 -3.86 22.61
N TYR A 153 9.34 -3.30 21.43
CA TYR A 153 8.96 -1.95 21.03
C TYR A 153 7.69 -1.88 20.18
N LEU A 154 7.07 -3.02 19.86
CA LEU A 154 5.96 -3.09 18.92
C LEU A 154 4.70 -2.45 19.52
N GLY A 155 4.30 -1.32 18.97
CA GLY A 155 3.10 -0.58 19.36
C GLY A 155 1.90 -0.84 18.45
N SER A 156 2.17 -1.06 17.15
CA SER A 156 1.15 -1.23 16.12
C SER A 156 1.41 -2.49 15.31
N LEU A 157 0.52 -3.48 15.42
CA LEU A 157 0.56 -4.73 14.68
C LEU A 157 -0.74 -4.92 13.91
N LYS A 158 -0.67 -4.94 12.58
CA LYS A 158 -1.83 -5.16 11.71
C LYS A 158 -1.63 -6.39 10.86
N LEU A 159 -2.50 -7.37 11.08
CA LEU A 159 -2.53 -8.66 10.39
C LEU A 159 -3.93 -8.93 9.79
N ASP A 160 -4.83 -7.94 9.83
CA ASP A 160 -6.18 -8.07 9.32
C ASP A 160 -6.24 -8.33 7.82
N ASN A 161 -7.30 -8.96 7.35
CA ASN A 161 -7.52 -9.30 5.94
C ASN A 161 -6.39 -10.17 5.38
N ASN A 162 -6.23 -11.36 5.96
CA ASN A 162 -5.28 -12.40 5.53
C ASN A 162 -5.94 -13.79 5.70
N ASN A 163 -5.18 -14.86 5.45
CA ASN A 163 -5.60 -16.25 5.60
C ASN A 163 -4.91 -16.92 6.82
N LEU A 164 -4.60 -16.15 7.87
CA LEU A 164 -3.95 -16.67 9.08
C LEU A 164 -4.90 -17.58 9.86
N SER A 165 -4.33 -18.55 10.55
CA SER A 165 -5.05 -19.64 11.23
C SER A 165 -4.40 -19.99 12.58
N GLY A 166 -5.01 -20.90 13.33
CA GLY A 166 -4.55 -21.27 14.66
C GLY A 166 -4.89 -20.23 15.72
N SER A 167 -4.17 -20.23 16.84
CA SER A 167 -4.42 -19.33 17.97
C SER A 167 -3.57 -18.07 17.95
N ILE A 168 -4.09 -17.01 18.56
CA ILE A 168 -3.27 -15.85 18.92
C ILE A 168 -2.34 -16.26 20.08
N PRO A 169 -1.01 -16.10 19.98
CA PRO A 169 -0.10 -16.47 21.05
C PRO A 169 -0.44 -15.77 22.36
N SER A 170 -0.50 -16.52 23.47
CA SER A 170 -0.86 -15.96 24.79
C SER A 170 0.09 -14.85 25.26
N ASP A 171 1.36 -14.94 24.86
CA ASP A 171 2.41 -13.97 25.20
C ASP A 171 2.12 -12.57 24.67
N PHE A 172 1.23 -12.43 23.68
CA PHE A 172 0.81 -11.12 23.17
C PHE A 172 0.10 -10.30 24.26
N GLY A 173 -0.52 -10.95 25.25
CA GLY A 173 -1.11 -10.27 26.41
C GLY A 173 -0.06 -9.55 27.28
N LEU A 174 1.21 -9.93 27.18
CA LEU A 174 2.33 -9.35 27.94
C LEU A 174 2.99 -8.16 27.23
N MET A 175 2.60 -7.87 25.98
CA MET A 175 3.18 -6.78 25.19
C MET A 175 2.67 -5.42 25.68
N SER A 176 3.43 -4.76 26.56
CA SER A 176 3.00 -3.55 27.26
C SER A 176 2.83 -2.31 26.38
N LEU A 177 3.55 -2.22 25.25
CA LEU A 177 3.52 -1.07 24.35
C LEU A 177 2.48 -1.17 23.25
N ILE A 178 1.87 -2.35 23.06
CA ILE A 178 0.88 -2.57 22.01
C ILE A 178 -0.38 -1.75 22.30
N HIS A 179 -0.75 -0.90 21.34
CA HIS A 179 -1.91 -0.02 21.42
C HIS A 179 -2.80 -0.11 20.18
N TYR A 180 -2.29 -0.72 19.11
CA TYR A 180 -3.06 -1.09 17.93
C TYR A 180 -2.74 -2.53 17.56
N PHE A 181 -3.71 -3.43 17.68
CA PHE A 181 -3.57 -4.83 17.28
C PHE A 181 -4.82 -5.27 16.54
N SER A 182 -4.71 -5.55 15.24
CA SER A 182 -5.84 -6.00 14.41
C SER A 182 -5.53 -7.31 13.72
N VAL A 183 -6.45 -8.26 13.83
CA VAL A 183 -6.42 -9.61 13.22
C VAL A 183 -7.76 -9.97 12.57
N SER A 184 -8.63 -8.99 12.37
CA SER A 184 -9.95 -9.22 11.76
C SER A 184 -9.86 -9.81 10.37
N ASN A 185 -10.91 -10.49 9.92
CA ASN A 185 -10.96 -11.14 8.60
C ASN A 185 -9.80 -12.13 8.39
N ASN A 186 -9.73 -13.14 9.26
CA ASN A 186 -8.79 -14.27 9.18
C ASN A 186 -9.53 -15.57 9.55
N SER A 187 -8.81 -16.69 9.70
CA SER A 187 -9.33 -17.99 10.14
C SER A 187 -8.82 -18.39 11.54
N LEU A 188 -8.69 -17.41 12.45
CA LEU A 188 -8.15 -17.64 13.79
C LEU A 188 -9.14 -18.32 14.73
N THR A 189 -8.59 -19.03 15.72
CA THR A 189 -9.31 -19.89 16.67
C THR A 189 -8.77 -19.71 18.09
N GLY A 190 -9.54 -20.12 19.10
CA GLY A 190 -9.08 -20.15 20.49
C GLY A 190 -9.22 -18.81 21.24
N PRO A 191 -8.66 -18.72 22.46
CA PRO A 191 -8.85 -17.57 23.33
C PRO A 191 -8.11 -16.33 22.82
N VAL A 192 -8.75 -15.17 22.89
CA VAL A 192 -8.08 -13.87 22.71
C VAL A 192 -7.31 -13.54 24.00
N PRO A 193 -5.99 -13.27 23.92
CA PRO A 193 -5.20 -12.88 25.08
C PRO A 193 -5.74 -11.62 25.75
N ASN A 194 -5.59 -11.54 27.07
CA ASN A 194 -5.93 -10.33 27.81
C ASN A 194 -4.84 -9.28 27.59
N PHE A 195 -5.12 -8.30 26.74
CA PHE A 195 -4.26 -7.14 26.57
C PHE A 195 -4.50 -6.14 27.69
N ILE A 196 -3.42 -5.51 28.19
CA ILE A 196 -3.48 -4.49 29.26
C ILE A 196 -4.40 -3.32 28.86
N LYS A 197 -4.47 -3.00 27.56
CA LYS A 197 -5.39 -2.00 27.00
C LYS A 197 -6.52 -2.71 26.26
N ALA A 198 -7.75 -2.31 26.53
CA ALA A 198 -8.92 -2.84 25.83
C ALA A 198 -8.84 -2.51 24.34
N SER A 199 -8.70 -3.55 23.51
CA SER A 199 -8.72 -3.43 22.05
C SER A 199 -10.16 -3.45 21.53
N PRO A 200 -10.51 -2.57 20.56
CA PRO A 200 -11.83 -2.57 19.94
C PRO A 200 -12.20 -3.94 19.35
N ILE A 201 -13.46 -4.34 19.51
CA ILE A 201 -13.99 -5.64 19.05
C ILE A 201 -13.81 -5.83 17.55
N LEU A 202 -13.90 -4.75 16.77
CA LEU A 202 -13.71 -4.75 15.33
C LEU A 202 -12.34 -5.31 14.91
N PHE A 203 -11.34 -5.26 15.80
CA PHE A 203 -10.00 -5.78 15.54
C PHE A 203 -9.93 -7.33 15.57
N TYR A 204 -10.96 -8.00 16.08
CA TYR A 204 -11.06 -9.46 16.12
C TYR A 204 -12.21 -9.99 15.25
N ALA A 205 -12.96 -9.10 14.58
CA ALA A 205 -14.14 -9.43 13.81
C ALA A 205 -13.86 -10.47 12.71
N ASN A 206 -14.89 -11.23 12.32
CA ASN A 206 -14.83 -12.20 11.23
C ASN A 206 -13.74 -13.28 11.41
N ASN A 207 -13.51 -13.70 12.65
CA ASN A 207 -12.78 -14.91 13.00
C ASN A 207 -13.71 -15.82 13.82
N PRO A 208 -14.45 -16.75 13.20
CA PRO A 208 -15.52 -17.48 13.88
C PRO A 208 -15.05 -18.39 15.01
N GLY A 209 -13.77 -18.77 15.01
CA GLY A 209 -13.18 -19.62 16.04
C GLY A 209 -12.64 -18.89 17.26
N LEU A 210 -12.55 -17.55 17.23
CA LEU A 210 -12.07 -16.79 18.38
C LEU A 210 -13.11 -16.77 19.51
N CYS A 211 -12.63 -16.91 20.73
CA CYS A 211 -13.42 -16.87 21.94
C CYS A 211 -12.72 -16.01 23.01
N GLY A 212 -13.46 -15.58 24.03
CA GLY A 212 -12.88 -14.75 25.09
C GLY A 212 -13.91 -14.04 25.94
N GLN A 213 -13.51 -12.92 26.53
CA GLN A 213 -14.41 -12.05 27.28
C GLN A 213 -15.38 -11.31 26.35
N TYR A 214 -16.50 -10.83 26.92
CA TYR A 214 -17.54 -10.14 26.16
C TYR A 214 -16.95 -9.03 25.28
N PRO A 215 -17.36 -8.93 24.00
CA PRO A 215 -18.51 -9.58 23.35
C PRO A 215 -18.17 -10.85 22.56
N LEU A 216 -16.95 -11.38 22.66
CA LEU A 216 -16.66 -12.67 22.07
C LEU A 216 -17.44 -13.76 22.82
N LYS A 217 -17.75 -14.86 22.12
CA LYS A 217 -18.31 -16.04 22.79
C LYS A 217 -17.31 -16.49 23.86
N LYS A 218 -17.81 -16.81 25.06
CA LYS A 218 -16.97 -17.41 26.09
C LYS A 218 -16.32 -18.67 25.54
N CYS A 219 -15.04 -18.87 25.83
CA CYS A 219 -14.36 -20.10 25.48
C CYS A 219 -15.06 -21.27 26.18
N LYS A 220 -15.28 -22.38 25.47
CA LYS A 220 -15.76 -23.60 26.10
C LYS A 220 -14.61 -24.17 26.92
N ASP A 221 -14.82 -24.34 28.21
CA ASP A 221 -13.87 -25.04 29.07
C ASP A 221 -13.68 -26.45 28.50
N ILE A 222 -12.44 -26.79 28.18
CA ILE A 222 -12.06 -28.15 27.80
C ILE A 222 -12.07 -28.97 29.09
N GLY A 223 -13.28 -29.33 29.51
CA GLY A 223 -13.57 -29.99 30.78
C GLY A 223 -14.98 -30.59 30.78
N SER A 224 -15.35 -31.26 29.68
CA SER A 224 -16.54 -32.12 29.59
C SER A 224 -16.52 -32.78 28.22
N VAL A 225 -15.85 -33.94 28.11
CA VAL A 225 -16.16 -34.91 27.06
C VAL A 225 -17.57 -35.42 27.35
N SER A 226 -18.57 -34.76 26.78
CA SER A 226 -19.89 -35.34 26.54
C SER A 226 -19.93 -35.70 25.07
N GLY A 227 -19.49 -36.93 24.79
CA GLY A 227 -19.63 -37.54 23.49
C GLY A 227 -21.10 -37.81 23.22
N ASN A 228 -21.76 -36.92 22.48
CA ASN A 228 -22.92 -37.31 21.67
C ASN A 228 -23.23 -36.26 20.60
N SER A 229 -22.52 -36.27 19.47
CA SER A 229 -23.06 -35.74 18.21
C SER A 229 -22.23 -36.17 16.99
N ASN A 230 -21.99 -37.47 16.83
CA ASN A 230 -21.42 -38.03 15.59
C ASN A 230 -22.37 -39.02 14.91
N ARG A 231 -23.69 -38.89 15.12
CA ARG A 231 -24.70 -39.69 14.41
C ARG A 231 -25.68 -38.92 13.53
N ALA A 232 -25.55 -37.60 13.39
CA ALA A 232 -26.51 -36.79 12.64
C ALA A 232 -25.97 -36.10 11.36
N LEU A 233 -24.71 -36.33 10.97
CA LEU A 233 -24.08 -35.63 9.83
C LEU A 233 -23.53 -36.54 8.71
N PHE A 234 -23.95 -37.81 8.66
CA PHE A 234 -23.52 -38.75 7.60
C PHE A 234 -24.64 -39.41 6.77
N PHE A 235 -25.87 -38.87 6.78
CA PHE A 235 -26.98 -39.46 6.01
C PHE A 235 -27.82 -38.51 5.13
N SER A 236 -27.28 -37.38 4.65
CA SER A 236 -27.98 -36.55 3.63
C SER A 236 -27.22 -36.35 2.31
N GLY A 237 -26.08 -37.02 2.13
CA GLY A 237 -25.19 -36.83 0.96
C GLY A 237 -25.31 -37.87 -0.16
N PHE A 238 -26.40 -38.63 -0.29
CA PHE A 238 -26.47 -39.73 -1.28
C PHE A 238 -27.68 -39.74 -2.23
N LEU A 239 -28.61 -38.79 -2.16
CA LEU A 239 -29.71 -38.69 -3.14
C LEU A 239 -29.56 -37.57 -4.18
N THR A 240 -28.71 -36.57 -3.95
CA THR A 240 -28.57 -35.42 -4.88
C THR A 240 -27.50 -35.65 -5.97
N GLY A 241 -26.61 -36.62 -5.79
CA GLY A 241 -25.54 -36.92 -6.76
C GLY A 241 -26.00 -37.69 -8.00
N TRP A 242 -27.04 -38.52 -7.89
CA TRP A 242 -27.49 -39.37 -9.00
C TRP A 242 -28.32 -38.62 -10.06
N ALA A 243 -29.07 -37.58 -9.65
CA ALA A 243 -29.88 -36.80 -10.57
C ALA A 243 -29.02 -35.95 -11.53
N VAL A 244 -27.88 -35.43 -11.05
CA VAL A 244 -26.99 -34.56 -11.84
C VAL A 244 -26.17 -35.39 -12.84
N THR A 245 -25.73 -36.59 -12.46
CA THR A 245 -24.95 -37.46 -13.36
C THR A 245 -25.82 -38.11 -14.44
N ALA A 246 -27.05 -38.53 -14.12
CA ALA A 246 -27.98 -39.07 -15.11
C ALA A 246 -28.41 -38.03 -16.16
N SER A 247 -28.60 -36.77 -15.73
CA SER A 247 -28.99 -35.67 -16.63
C SER A 247 -27.89 -35.30 -17.64
N LEU A 248 -26.61 -35.40 -17.24
CA LEU A 248 -25.48 -35.10 -18.12
C LEU A 248 -25.29 -36.18 -19.21
N VAL A 249 -25.53 -37.45 -18.87
CA VAL A 249 -25.40 -38.59 -19.80
C VAL A 249 -26.49 -38.53 -20.89
N ILE A 250 -27.72 -38.17 -20.52
CA ILE A 250 -28.84 -38.04 -21.47
C ILE A 250 -28.58 -36.89 -22.46
N PHE A 251 -28.00 -35.77 -22.01
CA PHE A 251 -27.68 -34.64 -22.87
C PHE A 251 -26.62 -34.99 -23.94
N ILE A 252 -25.59 -35.75 -23.56
CA ILE A 252 -24.54 -36.22 -24.48
C ILE A 252 -25.11 -37.24 -25.48
N CYS A 253 -26.04 -38.10 -25.06
CA CYS A 253 -26.68 -39.07 -25.96
C CYS A 253 -27.64 -38.45 -26.97
N LEU A 254 -28.31 -37.34 -26.63
CA LEU A 254 -29.28 -36.68 -27.52
C LEU A 254 -28.63 -35.70 -28.52
N PHE A 255 -27.54 -35.04 -28.13
CA PHE A 255 -26.91 -34.00 -28.96
C PHE A 255 -25.57 -34.42 -29.58
N GLY A 256 -24.96 -35.52 -29.15
CA GLY A 256 -23.66 -36.00 -29.65
C GLY A 256 -23.66 -36.66 -31.03
N LYS A 257 -24.79 -36.72 -31.75
CA LYS A 257 -24.89 -37.42 -33.05
C LYS A 257 -25.43 -36.56 -34.21
N ARG A 258 -25.24 -35.24 -34.18
CA ARG A 258 -25.42 -34.38 -35.37
C ARG A 258 -24.29 -33.37 -35.46
N GLY A 259 -23.22 -33.72 -36.16
CA GLY A 259 -22.11 -32.81 -36.38
C GLY A 259 -20.92 -33.42 -37.14
N ILE A 260 -21.16 -34.37 -38.04
CA ILE A 260 -20.15 -34.76 -39.04
C ILE A 260 -20.85 -34.84 -40.39
N ALA A 261 -20.75 -33.75 -41.16
CA ALA A 261 -20.76 -33.76 -42.62
C ALA A 261 -20.49 -32.33 -43.14
N LEU A 262 -19.28 -32.15 -43.67
CA LEU A 262 -19.00 -31.66 -45.03
C LEU A 262 -17.90 -30.59 -45.08
N GLU A 263 -16.81 -31.01 -45.69
CA GLU A 263 -15.59 -30.28 -45.96
C GLU A 263 -15.72 -29.35 -47.19
N LYS A 264 -14.86 -28.30 -47.16
CA LYS A 264 -14.06 -27.75 -48.28
C LYS A 264 -14.66 -26.74 -49.27
N LEU A 265 -13.70 -25.93 -49.77
CA LEU A 265 -13.72 -24.89 -50.80
C LEU A 265 -14.07 -23.50 -50.22
N ILE A 266 -13.18 -22.50 -50.20
CA ILE A 266 -12.45 -21.93 -51.34
C ILE A 266 -11.12 -21.31 -50.87
N THR A 267 -10.12 -21.49 -51.72
CA THR A 267 -8.75 -20.99 -51.66
C THR A 267 -8.61 -19.57 -52.25
N LYS A 268 -7.45 -18.95 -51.95
CA LYS A 268 -6.68 -17.96 -52.74
C LYS A 268 -6.89 -16.45 -52.53
N LYS A 269 -5.86 -15.86 -51.87
CA LYS A 269 -4.82 -14.99 -52.47
C LYS A 269 -5.25 -13.60 -52.99
N LYS A 270 -4.69 -12.53 -52.40
CA LYS A 270 -3.88 -11.51 -53.13
C LYS A 270 -3.29 -10.43 -52.19
N ASN A 271 -1.99 -10.23 -52.33
CA ASN A 271 -1.24 -9.02 -51.93
C ASN A 271 -1.71 -7.80 -52.75
N MET A 272 -1.68 -6.58 -52.18
CA MET A 272 -0.87 -5.43 -52.66
C MET A 272 -1.34 -4.04 -52.12
N LYS A 273 -0.33 -3.17 -51.94
CA LYS A 273 -0.31 -1.67 -51.97
C LYS A 273 -0.59 -0.97 -50.64
N LYS A 274 0.42 -0.36 -49.99
CA LYS A 274 1.22 0.87 -50.27
C LYS A 274 0.58 2.16 -49.70
N LYS A 275 1.41 2.84 -48.91
CA LYS A 275 1.33 4.16 -48.23
C LYS A 275 0.98 5.34 -49.17
N PRO A 276 0.56 6.51 -48.65
CA PRO A 276 1.52 7.57 -48.21
C PRO A 276 1.07 8.28 -46.90
N LYS A 277 1.93 8.59 -45.90
CA LYS A 277 2.78 9.80 -45.70
C LYS A 277 2.24 11.12 -46.26
N VAL A 278 1.83 12.01 -45.36
CA VAL A 278 1.84 13.48 -45.55
C VAL A 278 2.51 14.07 -44.30
N ASP A 279 3.60 14.81 -44.55
CA ASP A 279 4.26 15.68 -43.59
C ASP A 279 3.50 17.01 -43.52
N GLU A 280 3.25 17.52 -42.32
CA GLU A 280 2.94 18.94 -42.14
C GLU A 280 3.78 19.50 -40.99
N LYS A 281 4.85 20.19 -41.37
CA LYS A 281 5.58 21.12 -40.52
C LYS A 281 4.67 22.32 -40.26
N ASN A 282 4.35 22.59 -39.00
CA ASN A 282 4.02 23.92 -38.49
C ASN A 282 4.59 23.95 -37.05
N LEU A 283 5.69 24.67 -36.86
CA LEU A 283 5.76 26.05 -36.39
C LEU A 283 5.96 26.07 -34.85
N TRP A 284 7.06 26.65 -34.39
CA TRP A 284 7.51 26.66 -32.99
C TRP A 284 6.38 26.90 -31.97
N PRO A 285 6.39 26.25 -30.79
CA PRO A 285 5.46 26.62 -29.75
C PRO A 285 5.80 28.04 -29.28
N LYS A 286 4.79 28.91 -29.24
CA LYS A 286 4.84 30.20 -28.54
C LYS A 286 5.41 29.95 -27.15
N ALA A 287 6.37 30.76 -26.71
CA ALA A 287 7.07 30.65 -25.42
C ALA A 287 6.16 30.40 -24.18
N ARG A 288 4.86 30.72 -24.27
CA ARG A 288 3.82 30.42 -23.25
C ARG A 288 3.53 28.93 -23.04
N GLU A 289 3.52 28.12 -24.10
CA GLU A 289 3.25 26.68 -23.99
C GLU A 289 4.47 25.96 -23.41
N ILE A 290 5.68 26.45 -23.70
CA ILE A 290 6.96 25.93 -23.21
C ILE A 290 7.12 26.14 -21.69
N ASP A 291 6.79 27.32 -21.15
CA ASP A 291 6.88 27.60 -19.70
C ASP A 291 5.91 26.73 -18.89
N ASN A 292 4.67 26.58 -19.38
CA ASN A 292 3.73 25.65 -18.77
C ASN A 292 4.22 24.20 -18.92
N THR A 293 4.76 23.79 -20.07
CA THR A 293 5.28 22.43 -20.26
C THR A 293 6.41 22.09 -19.29
N HIS A 294 7.34 23.01 -19.05
CA HIS A 294 8.42 22.82 -18.08
C HIS A 294 7.89 22.76 -16.63
N LYS A 295 6.95 23.65 -16.27
CA LYS A 295 6.26 23.59 -14.95
C LYS A 295 5.45 22.30 -14.78
N MET A 296 4.80 21.83 -15.84
CA MET A 296 4.04 20.57 -15.89
C MET A 296 4.98 19.39 -15.66
N ALA A 297 6.10 19.32 -16.37
CA ALA A 297 7.10 18.26 -16.19
C ALA A 297 7.65 18.23 -14.75
N LYS A 298 7.78 19.40 -14.09
CA LYS A 298 8.17 19.47 -12.68
C LYS A 298 7.08 18.95 -11.74
N LEU A 299 5.80 19.20 -12.05
CA LEU A 299 4.65 18.71 -11.27
C LEU A 299 4.42 17.21 -11.43
N GLU A 300 4.58 16.68 -12.66
CA GLU A 300 4.42 15.26 -12.99
C GLU A 300 5.43 14.35 -12.25
N ARG A 301 6.54 14.91 -11.74
CA ARG A 301 7.48 14.19 -10.86
C ARG A 301 6.93 13.88 -9.47
N TYR A 302 5.93 14.64 -9.01
CA TYR A 302 5.42 14.53 -7.63
C TYR A 302 3.95 14.14 -7.56
N ILE A 303 3.17 14.45 -8.60
CA ILE A 303 1.71 14.29 -8.60
C ILE A 303 1.27 13.69 -9.93
N THR A 304 0.38 12.71 -9.88
CA THR A 304 -0.13 12.02 -11.07
C THR A 304 -0.99 12.97 -11.91
N ARG A 305 -0.72 13.07 -13.21
CA ARG A 305 -1.58 13.79 -14.14
C ARG A 305 -2.74 12.90 -14.59
N ILE A 306 -3.97 13.36 -14.37
CA ILE A 306 -5.18 12.57 -14.70
C ILE A 306 -5.77 13.03 -16.06
N PRO A 307 -6.21 12.11 -16.94
CA PRO A 307 -6.90 12.49 -18.17
C PRO A 307 -8.20 13.26 -17.90
N PHE A 308 -8.42 14.39 -18.58
CA PHE A 308 -9.62 15.20 -18.36
C PHE A 308 -10.93 14.46 -18.67
N ALA A 309 -10.91 13.56 -19.66
CA ALA A 309 -12.03 12.71 -20.01
C ALA A 309 -12.47 11.78 -18.85
N GLU A 310 -11.53 11.36 -18.00
CA GLU A 310 -11.87 10.59 -16.79
C GLU A 310 -12.55 11.48 -15.74
N LEU A 311 -12.08 12.72 -15.57
CA LEU A 311 -12.67 13.65 -14.60
C LEU A 311 -14.09 14.02 -14.99
N THR A 312 -14.35 14.33 -16.27
CA THR A 312 -15.70 14.65 -16.76
C THR A 312 -16.62 13.45 -16.64
N LYS A 313 -16.16 12.25 -17.01
CA LYS A 313 -16.95 11.02 -16.85
C LYS A 313 -17.29 10.75 -15.39
N ALA A 314 -16.31 10.87 -14.49
CA ALA A 314 -16.47 10.56 -13.07
C ALA A 314 -17.35 11.57 -12.33
N THR A 315 -17.46 12.81 -12.83
CA THR A 315 -18.25 13.90 -12.22
C THR A 315 -19.57 14.17 -12.93
N ALA A 316 -19.96 13.33 -13.90
CA ALA A 316 -21.12 13.59 -14.78
C ALA A 316 -21.05 15.00 -15.40
N ASN A 317 -19.92 15.30 -16.03
CA ASN A 317 -19.58 16.59 -16.63
C ASN A 317 -19.65 17.75 -15.62
N PHE A 318 -19.09 17.55 -14.42
CA PHE A 318 -19.11 18.51 -13.32
C PHE A 318 -20.53 19.00 -12.97
N SER A 319 -21.49 18.06 -12.91
CA SER A 319 -22.87 18.35 -12.51
C SER A 319 -22.96 19.01 -11.13
N GLN A 320 -23.93 19.92 -10.95
CA GLN A 320 -24.21 20.55 -9.66
C GLN A 320 -24.61 19.54 -8.58
N ASP A 321 -25.25 18.43 -8.96
CA ASP A 321 -25.63 17.36 -8.02
C ASP A 321 -24.43 16.69 -7.35
N ASN A 322 -23.26 16.81 -7.97
CA ASN A 322 -22.02 16.25 -7.46
C ASN A 322 -21.23 17.25 -6.60
N VAL A 323 -21.71 18.49 -6.39
CA VAL A 323 -21.02 19.47 -5.56
C VAL A 323 -21.12 19.09 -4.09
N ILE A 324 -19.97 18.95 -3.41
CA ILE A 324 -19.89 18.63 -1.99
C ILE A 324 -19.46 19.81 -1.12
N GLY A 325 -19.07 20.92 -1.73
CA GLY A 325 -18.76 22.15 -1.03
C GLY A 325 -18.19 23.23 -1.95
N ILE A 326 -18.43 24.48 -1.60
CA ILE A 326 -17.88 25.65 -2.28
C ILE A 326 -17.02 26.40 -1.26
N GLY A 327 -15.72 26.48 -1.53
CA GLY A 327 -14.78 27.20 -0.67
C GLY A 327 -14.21 28.43 -1.38
N LYS A 328 -13.51 29.29 -0.63
CA LYS A 328 -12.87 30.51 -1.15
C LYS A 328 -11.98 30.29 -2.38
N MET A 329 -11.34 29.12 -2.46
CA MET A 329 -10.38 28.80 -3.52
C MET A 329 -11.00 28.05 -4.69
N GLY A 330 -12.25 27.60 -4.61
CA GLY A 330 -12.83 26.73 -5.62
C GLY A 330 -14.01 25.88 -5.18
N THR A 331 -14.60 25.18 -6.15
CA THR A 331 -15.70 24.24 -5.94
C THR A 331 -15.18 22.81 -5.82
N MET A 332 -15.71 22.06 -4.86
CA MET A 332 -15.38 20.65 -4.64
C MET A 332 -16.51 19.76 -5.17
N TYR A 333 -16.14 18.76 -5.97
CA TYR A 333 -17.04 17.80 -6.58
C TYR A 333 -16.75 16.38 -6.06
N LYS A 334 -17.78 15.59 -5.83
CA LYS A 334 -17.70 14.14 -5.66
C LYS A 334 -17.62 13.50 -7.03
N ALA A 335 -16.66 12.61 -7.20
CA ALA A 335 -16.44 11.88 -8.44
C ALA A 335 -16.54 10.39 -8.18
N ARG A 336 -17.23 9.65 -9.04
CA ARG A 336 -17.34 8.20 -8.98
C ARG A 336 -16.53 7.59 -10.12
N ILE A 337 -15.47 6.87 -9.78
CA ILE A 337 -14.66 6.17 -10.77
C ILE A 337 -15.25 4.78 -11.11
N PRO A 338 -14.92 4.17 -12.27
CA PRO A 338 -15.60 2.97 -12.79
C PRO A 338 -15.57 1.76 -11.85
N ASN A 339 -14.54 1.65 -11.01
CA ASN A 339 -14.40 0.59 -10.00
C ASN A 339 -15.27 0.82 -8.73
N GLY A 340 -16.11 1.85 -8.70
CA GLY A 340 -17.05 2.14 -7.61
C GLY A 340 -16.48 3.02 -6.48
N TRP A 341 -15.21 3.40 -6.54
CA TRP A 341 -14.59 4.27 -5.54
C TRP A 341 -14.96 5.74 -5.77
N PHE A 342 -14.89 6.52 -4.69
CA PHE A 342 -15.17 7.96 -4.72
C PHE A 342 -13.89 8.78 -4.57
N LEU A 343 -13.78 9.85 -5.36
CA LEU A 343 -12.75 10.87 -5.28
C LEU A 343 -13.39 12.24 -5.01
N ALA A 344 -12.60 13.16 -4.46
CA ALA A 344 -12.98 14.56 -4.33
C ALA A 344 -12.15 15.39 -5.31
N ILE A 345 -12.79 16.14 -6.20
CA ILE A 345 -12.12 16.97 -7.21
C ILE A 345 -12.38 18.43 -6.88
N LYS A 346 -11.32 19.19 -6.62
CA LYS A 346 -11.38 20.64 -6.41
C LYS A 346 -11.08 21.36 -7.71
N LYS A 347 -12.05 22.07 -8.25
CA LYS A 347 -11.87 23.03 -9.34
C LYS A 347 -11.53 24.40 -8.74
N LEU A 348 -10.34 24.93 -9.01
CA LEU A 348 -9.91 26.22 -8.47
C LEU A 348 -10.56 27.40 -9.20
N PHE A 349 -10.84 28.50 -8.48
CA PHE A 349 -11.33 29.76 -9.06
C PHE A 349 -10.18 30.59 -9.65
N ASN A 350 -10.46 31.39 -10.69
CA ASN A 350 -9.50 32.29 -11.36
C ASN A 350 -8.11 31.70 -11.57
N SER A 351 -8.05 30.52 -12.19
CA SER A 351 -6.79 29.82 -12.51
C SER A 351 -6.20 30.24 -13.86
N GLU A 352 -6.38 31.52 -14.25
CA GLU A 352 -5.99 32.05 -15.57
C GLU A 352 -4.52 31.77 -15.91
N GLN A 353 -3.67 31.49 -14.92
CA GLN A 353 -2.33 30.99 -15.13
C GLN A 353 -1.84 30.09 -13.98
N LEU A 354 -1.15 29.00 -14.32
CA LEU A 354 -0.27 28.32 -13.37
C LEU A 354 1.02 29.13 -13.22
N ASP A 355 1.01 30.08 -12.30
CA ASP A 355 2.21 30.80 -11.93
C ASP A 355 3.18 29.91 -11.12
N ARG A 356 4.41 30.41 -10.89
CA ARG A 356 5.44 29.66 -10.16
C ARG A 356 5.07 29.44 -8.70
N GLN A 357 4.31 30.35 -8.09
CA GLN A 357 3.93 30.28 -6.68
C GLN A 357 2.88 29.18 -6.48
N LEU A 358 1.82 29.18 -7.28
CA LEU A 358 0.79 28.15 -7.28
C LEU A 358 1.35 26.78 -7.68
N ALA A 359 2.27 26.72 -8.64
CA ALA A 359 2.96 25.47 -8.97
C ALA A 359 3.79 24.94 -7.78
N SER A 360 4.49 25.82 -7.06
CA SER A 360 5.23 25.44 -5.85
C SER A 360 4.30 24.96 -4.75
N GLU A 361 3.16 25.62 -4.54
CA GLU A 361 2.15 25.20 -3.57
C GLU A 361 1.59 23.82 -3.91
N ILE A 362 1.23 23.57 -5.16
CA ILE A 362 0.73 22.27 -5.60
C ILE A 362 1.81 21.19 -5.43
N ILE A 363 3.06 21.45 -5.84
CA ILE A 363 4.19 20.52 -5.62
C ILE A 363 4.35 20.22 -4.14
N THR A 364 4.30 21.24 -3.28
CA THR A 364 4.37 21.08 -1.82
C THR A 364 3.24 20.17 -1.35
N LEU A 365 1.98 20.45 -1.74
CA LEU A 365 0.82 19.61 -1.39
C LEU A 365 0.97 18.16 -1.87
N GLY A 366 1.55 17.92 -3.04
CA GLY A 366 1.84 16.58 -3.55
C GLY A 366 2.88 15.83 -2.73
N ARG A 367 3.84 16.54 -2.16
CA ARG A 367 4.87 15.98 -1.27
C ARG A 367 4.34 15.70 0.13
N LEU A 368 3.26 16.35 0.56
CA LEU A 368 2.69 16.12 1.88
C LEU A 368 2.08 14.71 1.97
N LYS A 369 2.73 13.85 2.76
CA LYS A 369 2.25 12.50 3.08
C LYS A 369 2.12 12.35 4.59
N HIS A 370 0.92 12.54 5.11
CA HIS A 370 0.61 12.36 6.52
C HIS A 370 -0.76 11.72 6.70
N CYS A 371 -0.90 10.80 7.66
CA CYS A 371 -2.13 10.03 7.88
C CYS A 371 -3.34 10.88 8.33
N ARG A 372 -3.10 12.12 8.79
CA ARG A 372 -4.11 13.09 9.22
C ARG A 372 -4.38 14.21 8.21
N LEU A 373 -3.73 14.17 7.05
CA LEU A 373 -3.95 15.14 5.98
C LEU A 373 -4.59 14.45 4.78
N VAL A 374 -5.48 15.17 4.09
CA VAL A 374 -6.09 14.67 2.86
C VAL A 374 -5.04 14.76 1.74
N HIS A 375 -4.56 13.60 1.32
CA HIS A 375 -3.50 13.49 0.33
C HIS A 375 -3.97 13.89 -1.08
N LEU A 376 -3.16 14.71 -1.76
CA LEU A 376 -3.35 15.06 -3.16
C LEU A 376 -2.86 13.90 -4.04
N ILE A 377 -3.81 13.23 -4.71
CA ILE A 377 -3.55 12.05 -5.54
C ILE A 377 -3.09 12.47 -6.93
N GLY A 378 -3.74 13.50 -7.48
CA GLY A 378 -3.57 13.87 -8.86
C GLY A 378 -3.91 15.33 -9.14
N PHE A 379 -3.53 15.78 -10.33
CA PHE A 379 -3.90 17.09 -10.83
C PHE A 379 -4.25 17.05 -12.31
N ARG A 380 -4.99 18.05 -12.77
CA ARG A 380 -5.24 18.29 -14.19
C ARG A 380 -5.31 19.79 -14.45
N LEU A 381 -4.54 20.24 -15.45
CA LEU A 381 -4.74 21.54 -16.09
C LEU A 381 -5.54 21.30 -17.38
N GLU A 382 -6.68 21.97 -17.51
CA GLU A 382 -7.49 21.95 -18.73
C GLU A 382 -7.88 23.39 -19.10
N LYS A 383 -7.39 23.88 -20.25
CA LYS A 383 -7.55 25.29 -20.65
C LYS A 383 -7.00 26.24 -19.57
N GLN A 384 -7.89 26.95 -18.86
CA GLN A 384 -7.58 27.90 -17.78
C GLN A 384 -8.04 27.37 -16.40
N ASP A 385 -8.48 26.12 -16.31
CA ASP A 385 -8.97 25.54 -15.07
C ASP A 385 -7.93 24.57 -14.49
N ILE A 386 -7.67 24.70 -13.19
CA ILE A 386 -6.85 23.76 -12.41
C ILE A 386 -7.77 22.88 -11.57
N PHE A 387 -7.60 21.57 -11.72
CA PHE A 387 -8.28 20.54 -10.97
C PHE A 387 -7.29 19.80 -10.08
N LEU A 388 -7.61 19.72 -8.79
CA LEU A 388 -6.86 18.95 -7.81
C LEU A 388 -7.69 17.76 -7.37
N VAL A 389 -7.11 16.56 -7.35
CA VAL A 389 -7.82 15.31 -7.09
C VAL A 389 -7.34 14.71 -5.78
N TYR A 390 -8.28 14.49 -4.88
CA TYR A 390 -8.07 14.01 -3.51
C TYR A 390 -8.86 12.73 -3.25
N LYS A 391 -8.47 12.01 -2.21
CA LYS A 391 -9.29 10.94 -1.65
C LYS A 391 -10.61 11.53 -1.11
N TYR A 392 -11.74 10.91 -1.44
CA TYR A 392 -13.02 11.30 -0.88
C TYR A 392 -13.14 10.89 0.60
N MET A 393 -13.59 11.83 1.44
CA MET A 393 -13.88 11.59 2.85
C MET A 393 -15.36 11.26 3.01
N SER A 394 -15.69 9.97 3.17
CA SER A 394 -17.07 9.46 3.17
C SER A 394 -17.96 10.06 4.25
N ASN A 395 -17.38 10.39 5.40
CA ASN A 395 -18.11 10.96 6.53
C ASN A 395 -18.35 12.46 6.36
N GLY A 396 -17.89 13.11 5.28
CA GLY A 396 -18.11 14.54 5.08
C GLY A 396 -17.26 15.42 6.01
N ASN A 397 -17.70 16.67 6.21
CA ASN A 397 -16.94 17.68 6.94
C ASN A 397 -17.32 17.76 8.43
N LEU A 398 -16.35 18.13 9.28
CA LEU A 398 -16.54 18.22 10.73
C LEU A 398 -17.55 19.30 11.14
N TYR A 399 -17.69 20.37 10.35
CA TYR A 399 -18.63 21.45 10.63
C TYR A 399 -20.08 20.94 10.69
N ASN A 400 -20.51 20.19 9.67
CA ASN A 400 -21.84 19.60 9.60
C ASN A 400 -22.07 18.65 10.77
N TRP A 401 -21.06 17.87 11.10
CA TRP A 401 -21.03 16.96 12.24
C TRP A 401 -21.19 17.66 13.60
N LEU A 402 -20.67 18.89 13.75
CA LEU A 402 -20.78 19.67 14.98
C LEU A 402 -22.05 20.54 15.05
N HIS A 403 -22.58 20.98 13.91
CA HIS A 403 -23.64 22.00 13.85
C HIS A 403 -24.97 21.49 13.30
N ASN A 404 -24.99 20.39 12.55
CA ASN A 404 -26.21 19.90 11.91
C ASN A 404 -26.93 18.91 12.85
N ARG A 405 -27.85 19.43 13.67
CA ARG A 405 -28.69 18.65 14.61
C ARG A 405 -29.82 17.87 13.92
N ILE A 406 -29.66 17.46 12.66
CA ILE A 406 -30.73 16.81 11.92
C ILE A 406 -30.16 15.61 11.17
N SER A 407 -30.17 14.46 11.82
CA SER A 407 -30.48 13.15 11.22
C SER A 407 -30.59 12.11 12.33
N SER A 408 -31.69 11.38 12.29
CA SER A 408 -32.23 10.38 13.22
C SER A 408 -31.43 9.07 13.32
N GLU A 409 -30.11 9.11 13.13
CA GLU A 409 -29.20 8.02 13.48
C GLU A 409 -28.28 8.53 14.59
N GLY A 410 -28.24 7.80 15.70
CA GLY A 410 -27.79 8.25 17.02
C GLY A 410 -26.59 9.20 17.03
N ASP A 411 -26.64 10.13 17.97
CA ASP A 411 -25.70 11.21 18.25
C ASP A 411 -24.24 10.74 18.47
N ILE A 412 -23.59 10.27 17.41
CA ILE A 412 -22.23 9.67 17.42
C ILE A 412 -21.19 10.71 17.84
N ILE A 413 -21.46 12.01 17.63
CA ILE A 413 -20.58 13.10 18.04
C ILE A 413 -20.86 13.60 19.44
N GLY A 414 -22.00 13.30 20.08
CA GLY A 414 -22.17 13.49 21.52
C GLY A 414 -21.12 12.75 22.36
N TYR A 415 -20.48 11.71 21.82
CA TYR A 415 -19.46 10.92 22.49
C TYR A 415 -18.13 11.69 22.63
N TRP A 416 -17.86 12.20 23.84
CA TRP A 416 -16.66 12.96 24.16
C TRP A 416 -15.34 12.30 23.73
N PRO A 417 -15.12 10.99 23.90
CA PRO A 417 -13.88 10.35 23.44
C PRO A 417 -13.67 10.43 21.93
N LEU A 418 -14.74 10.42 21.12
CA LEU A 418 -14.61 10.62 19.67
C LEU A 418 -14.22 12.07 19.36
N ARG A 419 -14.79 13.06 20.06
CA ARG A 419 -14.40 14.48 19.92
C ARG A 419 -12.93 14.69 20.24
N VAL A 420 -12.46 14.12 21.36
CA VAL A 420 -11.05 14.18 21.77
C VAL A 420 -10.18 13.50 20.72
N LYS A 421 -10.57 12.33 20.21
CA LYS A 421 -9.83 11.64 19.16
C LYS A 421 -9.70 12.48 17.88
N VAL A 422 -10.78 13.14 17.45
CA VAL A 422 -10.75 14.05 16.30
C VAL A 422 -9.84 15.25 16.60
N ALA A 423 -9.97 15.88 17.76
CA ALA A 423 -9.15 17.02 18.15
C ALA A 423 -7.65 16.68 18.19
N VAL A 424 -7.28 15.55 18.80
CA VAL A 424 -5.90 15.06 18.83
C VAL A 424 -5.40 14.77 17.42
N ALA A 425 -6.20 14.12 16.57
CA ALA A 425 -5.82 13.85 15.19
C ALA A 425 -5.60 15.14 14.37
N VAL A 426 -6.43 16.18 14.58
CA VAL A 426 -6.21 17.50 13.95
C VAL A 426 -4.93 18.14 14.47
N ALA A 427 -4.70 18.10 15.78
CA ALA A 427 -3.49 18.66 16.40
C ALA A 427 -2.22 17.95 15.91
N GLU A 428 -2.22 16.62 15.79
CA GLU A 428 -1.14 15.84 15.21
C GLU A 428 -0.83 16.29 13.77
N GLY A 429 -1.88 16.44 12.94
CA GLY A 429 -1.73 16.90 11.56
C GLY A 429 -1.14 18.30 11.45
N LEU A 430 -1.61 19.23 12.29
CA LEU A 430 -1.11 20.62 12.33
C LEU A 430 0.31 20.69 12.88
N ALA A 431 0.62 19.96 13.95
CA ALA A 431 1.96 19.90 14.53
C ALA A 431 2.97 19.34 13.52
N TRP A 432 2.57 18.34 12.73
CA TRP A 432 3.40 17.82 11.66
C TRP A 432 3.67 18.88 10.57
N LEU A 433 2.64 19.62 10.15
CA LEU A 433 2.78 20.71 9.18
C LEU A 433 3.72 21.82 9.67
N HIS A 434 3.71 22.14 10.96
CA HIS A 434 4.47 23.25 11.52
C HIS A 434 5.90 22.87 11.95
N HIS A 435 6.13 21.65 12.41
CA HIS A 435 7.40 21.27 13.03
C HIS A 435 8.22 20.25 12.24
N LYS A 436 7.62 19.50 11.31
CA LYS A 436 8.30 18.44 10.56
C LYS A 436 8.35 18.66 9.05
N CYS A 437 7.59 19.61 8.51
CA CYS A 437 7.82 20.12 7.16
C CYS A 437 8.90 21.22 7.20
N SER A 438 9.85 21.17 6.26
CA SER A 438 10.91 22.17 6.09
C SER A 438 10.41 23.56 5.63
N PHE A 439 9.10 23.73 5.55
CA PHE A 439 8.40 24.96 5.21
C PHE A 439 7.30 25.16 6.23
N MET A 440 7.35 26.28 6.97
CA MET A 440 6.29 26.69 7.86
C MET A 440 5.04 26.98 7.01
N VAL A 441 4.06 26.09 7.04
CA VAL A 441 2.75 26.38 6.48
C VAL A 441 2.08 27.39 7.40
N VAL A 442 2.26 28.67 7.09
CA VAL A 442 1.56 29.72 7.83
C VAL A 442 0.09 29.65 7.43
N LEU A 443 -0.76 29.16 8.33
CA LEU A 443 -2.23 29.24 8.24
C LEU A 443 -2.71 30.70 8.44
N GLU A 444 -2.01 31.70 7.89
CA GLU A 444 -2.30 33.12 8.15
C GLU A 444 -3.52 33.65 7.40
N LYS A 445 -4.27 32.82 6.66
CA LYS A 445 -5.43 33.28 5.87
C LYS A 445 -6.70 32.43 5.97
N TYR A 446 -6.78 31.49 6.92
CA TYR A 446 -7.94 30.58 7.04
C TYR A 446 -8.72 30.68 8.35
N LEU A 447 -8.41 31.66 9.19
CA LEU A 447 -9.22 32.03 10.36
C LEU A 447 -9.58 33.51 10.26
N ALA A 448 -10.44 33.84 9.30
CA ALA A 448 -11.25 35.05 9.29
C ALA A 448 -12.59 34.73 8.63
#